data_AF-A0A9D4J7Z6-F1
#
_entry.id   AF-A0A9D4J7Z6-F1
#
_cell.length_a   1.000
_cell.length_b   1.000
_cell.length_c   1.000
_cell.angle_alpha   90.00
_cell.angle_beta   90.00
_cell.angle_gamma   90.00
#
_symmetry.space_group_name_H-M   'P 1'
#
loop_
_entity.id
_entity.type
_entity.pdbx_description
1 polymer ?
#
loop_
_entity_poly.entity_id
_entity_poly.type
_entity_poly.pdbx_seq_one_letter_code
_entity_poly.pdbx_strand_id
1 'polypeptide(L)'
;MSQKEVLRGIMSNILKLFCEGKSWASYKPFSPAKLTIVISGSADGTNRPWRVKNGTEMCVFNCGVDIFYVTISRDKGTIIALGDKFLARKLIKLQVVRTMIKKIVSS
;
A
#
# COMPACT_ATOMS: atom_id res chain seq x y z
N MET A 1 -6.68 21.13 2.10
CA MET A 1 -5.82 20.29 1.24
C MET A 1 -6.69 19.25 0.55
N SER A 2 -6.71 19.26 -0.78
CA SER A 2 -7.46 18.31 -1.60
C SER A 2 -6.78 16.94 -1.59
N GLN A 3 -7.54 15.85 -1.65
CA GLN A 3 -6.98 14.49 -1.76
C GLN A 3 -6.05 14.31 -2.97
N LYS A 4 -6.22 15.12 -4.03
CA LYS A 4 -5.29 15.16 -5.17
C LYS A 4 -3.90 15.67 -4.80
N GLU A 5 -3.82 16.63 -3.88
CA GLU A 5 -2.55 17.19 -3.38
C GLU A 5 -1.83 16.19 -2.48
N VAL A 6 -2.58 15.47 -1.65
CA VAL A 6 -2.08 14.36 -0.83
C VAL A 6 -1.47 13.27 -1.71
N LEU A 7 -2.19 12.85 -2.76
CA LEU A 7 -1.68 11.85 -3.68
C LEU A 7 -0.42 12.35 -4.39
N ARG A 8 -0.39 13.60 -4.86
CA ARG A 8 0.81 14.20 -5.47
C ARG A 8 2.02 14.19 -4.54
N GLY A 9 1.84 14.52 -3.26
CA GLY A 9 2.91 14.48 -2.26
C GLY A 9 3.49 13.08 -2.06
N ILE A 10 2.64 12.05 -2.10
CA ILE A 10 3.05 10.65 -2.01
C ILE A 10 3.91 10.25 -3.23
N MET A 11 3.68 10.80 -4.43
CA MET A 11 4.31 10.35 -5.69
C MET A 11 5.80 10.73 -5.89
N SER A 12 6.43 11.53 -5.03
CA SER A 12 7.74 12.13 -5.32
C SER A 12 8.88 11.12 -5.56
N ASN A 13 8.78 9.86 -5.10
CA ASN A 13 9.80 8.82 -5.28
C ASN A 13 9.20 7.41 -5.47
N ILE A 14 7.97 7.31 -5.97
CA ILE A 14 7.25 6.03 -6.07
C ILE A 14 7.41 5.42 -7.45
N LEU A 15 7.83 4.15 -7.51
CA LEU A 15 7.83 3.39 -8.76
C LEU A 15 6.41 2.95 -9.16
N LYS A 16 5.61 2.52 -8.17
CA LYS A 16 4.21 2.11 -8.42
C LYS A 16 3.27 2.48 -7.28
N LEU A 17 2.12 3.06 -7.63
CA LEU A 17 1.01 3.32 -6.72
C LEU A 17 -0.19 2.44 -7.11
N PHE A 18 -0.87 1.87 -6.12
CA PHE A 18 -2.11 1.12 -6.32
C PHE A 18 -3.18 1.54 -5.34
N CYS A 19 -4.39 1.67 -5.87
CA CYS A 19 -5.62 1.94 -5.13
C CYS A 19 -6.63 0.83 -5.44
N GLU A 20 -7.41 0.44 -4.45
CA GLU A 20 -8.45 -0.60 -4.48
C GLU A 20 -8.85 -1.09 -5.88
N GLY A 21 -8.28 -2.21 -6.32
CA GLY A 21 -8.66 -2.94 -7.54
C GLY A 21 -8.46 -2.23 -8.88
N LYS A 22 -7.84 -1.05 -8.94
CA LYS A 22 -7.57 -0.33 -10.19
C LYS A 22 -6.16 0.22 -10.18
N SER A 23 -5.30 -0.36 -11.02
CA SER A 23 -4.07 0.34 -11.39
C SER A 23 -4.46 1.68 -12.04
N TRP A 24 -3.63 2.71 -11.87
CA TRP A 24 -3.88 4.07 -12.35
C TRP A 24 -3.96 4.20 -13.89
N ALA A 25 -3.96 3.08 -14.63
CA ALA A 25 -3.92 3.00 -16.08
C ALA A 25 -5.29 2.79 -16.76
N SER A 26 -6.43 2.91 -16.07
CA SER A 26 -7.76 2.63 -16.67
C SER A 26 -8.64 3.88 -16.78
N TYR A 27 -9.01 4.19 -18.03
CA TYR A 27 -9.81 5.27 -18.63
C TYR A 27 -11.16 5.68 -17.99
N LYS A 28 -11.43 5.44 -16.70
CA LYS A 28 -12.64 5.94 -16.02
C LYS A 28 -12.30 7.10 -15.08
N PRO A 29 -13.16 8.14 -14.99
CA PRO A 29 -12.96 9.22 -14.03
C PRO A 29 -12.93 8.65 -12.61
N PHE A 30 -11.80 8.83 -11.95
CA PHE A 30 -11.52 8.41 -10.60
C PHE A 30 -12.46 9.15 -9.62
N SER A 31 -13.22 8.41 -8.81
CA SER A 31 -13.99 8.97 -7.70
C SER A 31 -13.23 8.71 -6.38
N PRO A 32 -12.52 9.72 -5.84
CA PRO A 32 -11.71 9.57 -4.63
C PRO A 32 -12.54 9.40 -3.34
N ALA A 33 -13.85 9.66 -3.40
CA ALA A 33 -14.72 9.69 -2.22
C ALA A 33 -14.80 8.36 -1.45
N LYS A 34 -14.53 7.22 -2.12
CA LYS A 34 -14.56 5.89 -1.50
C LYS A 34 -13.18 5.36 -1.11
N LEU A 35 -12.09 6.06 -1.47
CA LEU A 35 -10.74 5.55 -1.30
C LEU A 35 -10.23 5.85 0.11
N THR A 36 -9.85 4.80 0.83
CA THR A 36 -9.40 4.91 2.24
C THR A 36 -7.90 4.70 2.40
N ILE A 37 -7.32 3.80 1.61
CA ILE A 37 -5.92 3.38 1.69
C ILE A 37 -5.34 3.33 0.28
N VAL A 38 -4.09 3.76 0.12
CA VAL A 38 -3.26 3.50 -1.06
C VAL A 38 -1.98 2.79 -0.66
N ILE A 39 -1.45 1.95 -1.55
CA ILE A 39 -0.18 1.26 -1.35
C ILE A 39 0.81 1.77 -2.39
N SER A 40 2.03 2.05 -1.96
CA SER A 40 3.13 2.37 -2.84
C SER A 40 4.25 1.34 -2.74
N GLY A 41 4.78 0.94 -3.90
CA GLY A 41 6.04 0.22 -4.03
C GLY A 41 7.14 1.13 -4.57
N SER A 42 8.36 0.93 -4.08
CA SER A 42 9.52 1.75 -4.43
C SER A 42 10.75 0.89 -4.77
N ALA A 43 11.65 1.48 -5.57
CA ALA A 43 12.98 0.93 -5.85
C ALA A 43 13.93 1.01 -4.64
N ASP A 44 13.55 1.73 -3.58
CA ASP A 44 14.28 1.69 -2.29
C ASP A 44 14.11 0.36 -1.53
N GLY A 45 13.35 -0.58 -2.10
CA GLY A 45 13.09 -1.88 -1.53
C GLY A 45 11.91 -1.92 -0.57
N THR A 46 11.09 -0.86 -0.52
CA THR A 46 10.00 -0.72 0.45
C THR A 46 8.60 -0.76 -0.16
N ASN A 47 7.66 -1.23 0.66
CA ASN A 47 6.22 -1.09 0.47
C ASN A 47 5.64 -0.20 1.57
N ARG A 48 4.81 0.78 1.21
CA ARG A 48 4.25 1.76 2.16
C ARG A 48 2.74 1.91 1.95
N PRO A 49 1.89 1.51 2.90
CA PRO A 49 0.49 1.90 2.95
C PRO A 49 0.32 3.33 3.47
N TRP A 50 -0.65 4.05 2.91
CA TRP A 50 -0.97 5.43 3.27
C TRP A 50 -2.46 5.59 3.50
N ARG A 51 -2.82 6.39 4.49
CA ARG A 51 -4.20 6.81 4.73
C ARG A 51 -4.53 8.00 3.82
N VAL A 52 -5.49 7.84 2.92
CA VAL A 52 -5.83 8.87 1.92
C VAL A 52 -6.46 10.12 2.54
N LYS A 53 -7.16 9.97 3.67
CA LYS A 53 -7.84 11.09 4.35
C LYS A 53 -6.89 12.24 4.73
N ASN A 54 -5.66 11.92 5.13
CA ASN A 54 -4.71 12.89 5.68
C ASN A 54 -3.28 12.72 5.13
N GLY A 55 -3.05 11.77 4.23
CA GLY A 55 -1.73 11.52 3.64
C GLY A 55 -0.73 10.85 4.56
N THR A 56 -1.17 10.37 5.72
CA THR A 56 -0.26 9.76 6.70
C THR A 56 0.20 8.40 6.22
N GLU A 57 1.52 8.20 6.19
CA GLU A 57 2.14 6.89 6.05
C GLU A 57 1.75 6.03 7.27
N MET A 58 1.17 4.85 7.03
CA MET A 58 0.74 3.97 8.11
C MET A 58 1.89 3.11 8.62
N CYS A 59 2.76 2.64 7.72
CA CYS A 59 3.97 1.89 8.04
C CYS A 59 4.88 1.75 6.81
N VAL A 60 6.10 1.26 7.06
CA VAL A 60 7.09 0.89 6.04
C VAL A 60 7.39 -0.59 6.15
N PHE A 61 7.22 -1.33 5.06
CA PHE A 61 7.63 -2.72 4.96
C PHE A 61 8.90 -2.81 4.13
N ASN A 62 9.99 -3.25 4.75
CA ASN A 62 11.22 -3.54 4.02
C ASN A 62 11.11 -4.92 3.36
N CYS A 63 11.10 -4.94 2.03
CA CYS A 63 11.01 -6.15 1.23
C CYS A 63 12.38 -6.62 0.72
N GLY A 64 13.39 -5.76 0.80
CA GLY A 64 14.76 -6.03 0.34
C GLY A 64 14.90 -6.24 -1.17
N VAL A 65 13.87 -5.91 -1.96
CA VAL A 65 13.84 -5.99 -3.42
C VAL A 65 13.04 -4.84 -4.00
N ASP A 66 13.38 -4.40 -5.20
CA ASP A 66 12.78 -3.24 -5.84
C ASP A 66 11.34 -3.58 -6.19
N ILE A 67 10.37 -2.82 -5.67
CA ILE A 67 8.96 -3.14 -5.80
C ILE A 67 8.37 -2.45 -7.01
N PHE A 68 8.07 -3.24 -8.05
CA PHE A 68 7.51 -2.73 -9.31
C PHE A 68 6.01 -2.97 -9.48
N TYR A 69 5.43 -3.87 -8.70
CA TYR A 69 4.00 -4.12 -8.72
C TYR A 69 3.46 -4.33 -7.31
N VAL A 70 2.32 -3.73 -7.02
CA VAL A 70 1.62 -3.86 -5.75
C VAL A 70 0.12 -3.95 -6.02
N THR A 71 -0.58 -4.78 -5.26
CA THR A 71 -2.04 -4.88 -5.28
C THR A 71 -2.57 -5.13 -3.88
N ILE A 72 -3.80 -4.70 -3.62
CA ILE A 72 -4.50 -4.88 -2.35
C ILE A 72 -5.83 -5.60 -2.58
N SER A 73 -6.16 -6.53 -1.70
CA SER A 73 -7.44 -7.23 -1.71
C SER A 73 -8.60 -6.28 -1.42
N ARG A 74 -9.81 -6.64 -1.89
CA ARG A 74 -11.02 -5.81 -1.73
C ARG A 74 -11.38 -5.57 -0.25
N ASP A 75 -11.10 -6.54 0.61
CA ASP A 75 -11.30 -6.47 2.06
C ASP A 75 -10.20 -5.69 2.80
N LYS A 76 -9.15 -5.24 2.10
CA LYS A 76 -8.00 -4.50 2.63
C LYS A 76 -7.19 -5.30 3.66
N GLY A 77 -7.39 -6.61 3.73
CA GLY A 77 -6.71 -7.50 4.65
C GLY A 77 -5.39 -8.04 4.11
N THR A 78 -5.17 -8.01 2.79
CA THR A 78 -4.00 -8.58 2.14
C THR A 78 -3.42 -7.63 1.10
N ILE A 79 -2.10 -7.48 1.12
CA ILE A 79 -1.32 -6.80 0.09
C ILE A 79 -0.41 -7.83 -0.55
N ILE A 80 -0.37 -7.84 -1.87
CA ILE A 80 0.58 -8.62 -2.66
C ILE A 80 1.52 -7.64 -3.36
N ALA A 81 2.82 -7.89 -3.25
CA ALA A 81 3.84 -7.15 -3.95
C ALA A 81 4.73 -8.09 -4.77
N LEU A 82 5.14 -7.61 -5.94
CA LEU A 82 6.17 -8.22 -6.75
C LEU A 82 7.37 -7.28 -6.75
N GLY A 83 8.53 -7.86 -6.50
CA GLY A 83 9.77 -7.15 -6.65
C GLY A 83 10.88 -8.03 -7.16
N ASP A 84 11.90 -7.40 -7.70
CA ASP A 84 13.11 -8.06 -8.14
C ASP A 84 14.36 -7.31 -7.68
N LYS A 85 15.45 -8.05 -7.52
CA LYS A 85 16.78 -7.49 -7.26
C LYS A 85 17.83 -8.51 -7.61
N PHE A 86 18.89 -8.12 -8.30
CA PHE A 86 20.01 -8.99 -8.66
C PHE A 86 19.57 -10.34 -9.24
N LEU A 87 18.68 -10.32 -10.24
CA LEU A 87 18.12 -11.51 -10.91
C LEU A 87 17.19 -12.38 -10.05
N ALA A 88 16.97 -12.06 -8.77
CA ALA A 88 16.00 -12.72 -7.93
C ALA A 88 14.64 -12.01 -8.01
N ARG A 89 13.56 -12.78 -8.21
CA ARG A 89 12.17 -12.29 -8.14
C ARG A 89 11.51 -12.78 -6.86
N LYS A 90 10.78 -11.90 -6.17
CA LYS A 90 10.01 -12.23 -4.97
C LYS A 90 8.54 -11.89 -5.16
N LEU A 91 7.69 -12.84 -4.77
CA LEU A 91 6.29 -12.62 -4.47
C LEU A 91 6.17 -12.42 -2.95
N ILE A 92 5.70 -11.25 -2.53
CA ILE A 92 5.60 -10.88 -1.13
C ILE A 92 4.13 -10.74 -0.78
N LYS A 93 3.69 -11.47 0.25
CA LYS A 93 2.34 -11.38 0.81
C LYS A 93 2.41 -10.74 2.19
N LEU A 94 1.72 -9.63 2.36
CA LEU A 94 1.50 -9.00 3.66
C LEU A 94 0.04 -9.15 4.02
N GLN A 95 -0.24 -9.69 5.22
CA GLN A 95 -1.60 -9.92 5.68
C GLN A 95 -1.80 -9.30 7.05
N VAL A 96 -2.91 -8.57 7.21
CA VAL A 96 -3.34 -8.04 8.50
C VAL A 96 -3.84 -9.22 9.33
N VAL A 97 -3.09 -9.58 10.36
CA VAL A 97 -3.51 -10.59 11.34
C VAL A 97 -4.11 -9.86 12.53
N ARG A 98 -5.41 -10.06 12.78
CA ARG A 98 -6.09 -9.56 13.98
C ARG A 98 -6.02 -10.65 15.05
N THR A 99 -5.10 -10.52 15.99
CA THR A 99 -5.08 -11.38 17.18
C THR A 99 -5.87 -10.69 18.29
N MET A 100 -6.92 -11.35 18.79
CA MET A 100 -7.65 -10.91 19.98
C MET A 100 -6.78 -11.18 21.21
N ILE A 101 -6.17 -10.14 21.78
CA ILE A 101 -5.57 -10.25 23.11
C ILE A 101 -6.71 -10.10 24.11
N LYS A 102 -7.20 -11.22 24.66
CA LYS A 102 -8.08 -11.16 25.84
C LYS A 102 -7.25 -10.61 26.99
N LYS A 103 -7.49 -9.37 27.39
CA LYS A 103 -6.97 -8.85 28.66
C LYS A 103 -7.68 -9.64 29.77
N ILE A 104 -6.94 -10.50 30.47
CA ILE A 104 -7.38 -11.03 31.76
C ILE A 104 -7.23 -9.86 32.74
N VAL A 105 -8.35 -9.22 33.07
CA VAL A 105 -8.39 -8.29 34.19
C VAL A 105 -8.55 -9.16 35.44
N SER A 106 -7.47 -9.36 36.18
CA SER A 106 -7.55 -9.91 37.53
C SER A 106 -8.23 -8.87 38.43
N SER A 107 -9.36 -9.28 39.04
CA SER A 107 -10.10 -8.50 40.05
C SER A 107 -9.39 -8.48 41.39
#